data_AF-A0A8T2YDQ0-F1
#
_entry.id   AF-A0A8T2YDQ0-F1
#
_cell.length_a   1.000
_cell.length_b   1.000
_cell.length_c   1.000
_cell.angle_alpha   90.00
_cell.angle_beta   90.00
_cell.angle_gamma   90.00
#
_symmetry.space_group_name_H-M   'P 1'
#
loop_
_entity.id
_entity.type
_entity.pdbx_description
1 polymer ?
#
loop_
_entity_poly.entity_id
_entity_poly.type
_entity_poly.pdbx_seq_one_letter_code
_entity_poly.pdbx_strand_id
1 'polypeptide(L)'
;MEAKTNTKPSSLRWAILRQALLRKTRESPDNQSPSAIKRISRKTHQGFNLIPGQVVEDHVNEESNFRDVCICYALPVDGTPKILVKQRVNNGVDLSDFEVSDRYNVDNTGLVCQWPSEDVLAYFCLSHADMFRSKRVIELGSGYGLAGLVIAATTEALEVVISDGNPVVVDYIQHSIDANSTAFGNTKVKTVTLHWDEEVTYNISNTFDVIVASDW
;
A
#
# COMPACT_ATOMS: atom_id res chain seq x y z
N MET A 1 18.43 -39.41 18.58
CA MET A 1 17.18 -38.69 18.87
C MET A 1 17.55 -37.26 19.19
N GLU A 2 17.47 -36.34 18.21
CA GLU A 2 17.73 -34.91 18.46
C GLU A 2 16.49 -34.24 19.03
N ALA A 3 16.64 -33.58 20.17
CA ALA A 3 15.58 -32.83 20.82
C ALA A 3 15.22 -31.60 19.99
N LYS A 4 14.03 -31.59 19.39
CA LYS A 4 13.43 -30.39 18.81
C LYS A 4 13.19 -29.38 19.94
N THR A 5 14.10 -28.42 20.11
CA THR A 5 13.88 -27.27 20.98
C THR A 5 12.73 -26.45 20.40
N ASN A 6 11.58 -26.49 21.06
CA ASN A 6 10.39 -25.75 20.63
C ASN A 6 10.51 -24.31 21.12
N THR A 7 11.43 -23.54 20.52
CA THR A 7 11.67 -22.14 20.88
C THR A 7 10.40 -21.34 20.64
N LYS A 8 9.92 -20.62 21.67
CA LYS A 8 8.70 -19.81 21.57
C LYS A 8 8.88 -18.73 20.48
N PRO A 9 7.86 -18.44 19.66
CA PRO A 9 7.91 -17.40 18.64
C PRO A 9 8.38 -16.04 19.16
N SER A 10 7.99 -15.66 20.38
CA SER A 10 8.45 -14.43 21.03
C SER A 10 9.96 -14.42 21.29
N SER A 11 10.52 -15.52 21.79
CA SER A 11 11.96 -15.64 22.04
C SER A 11 12.79 -15.52 20.76
N LEU A 12 12.28 -16.05 19.64
CA LEU A 12 12.93 -15.95 18.35
C LEU A 12 12.90 -14.51 17.78
N ARG A 13 11.78 -13.78 17.97
CA ARG A 13 11.68 -12.35 17.61
C ARG A 13 12.65 -11.50 18.41
N TRP A 14 12.73 -11.71 19.73
CA TRP A 14 13.69 -11.00 20.59
C TRP A 14 15.15 -11.32 20.23
N ALA A 15 15.45 -12.55 19.83
CA ALA A 15 16.79 -12.92 19.36
C ALA A 15 17.16 -12.20 18.05
N ILE A 16 16.22 -12.08 17.10
CA ILE A 16 16.42 -11.33 15.85
C ILE A 16 16.64 -9.84 16.12
N LEU A 17 15.79 -9.23 16.95
CA LEU A 17 15.95 -7.83 17.33
C LEU A 17 17.30 -7.58 18.01
N ARG A 18 17.69 -8.44 18.96
CA ARG A 18 19.00 -8.38 19.62
C ARG A 18 20.14 -8.47 18.61
N GLN A 19 20.06 -9.36 17.63
CA GLN A 19 21.08 -9.48 16.58
C GLN A 19 21.16 -8.22 15.70
N ALA A 20 20.03 -7.65 15.30
CA ALA A 20 19.98 -6.42 14.52
C ALA A 20 20.62 -5.23 15.28
N LEU A 21 20.33 -5.11 16.58
CA LEU A 21 20.92 -4.06 17.43
C LEU A 21 22.44 -4.25 17.62
N LEU A 22 22.91 -5.49 17.73
CA LEU A 22 24.34 -5.82 17.86
C LEU A 22 25.10 -5.73 16.53
N ARG A 23 24.42 -5.85 15.38
CA ARG A 23 25.02 -5.68 14.04
C ARG A 23 25.54 -4.27 13.79
N LYS A 24 24.97 -3.25 14.46
CA LYS A 24 25.49 -1.87 14.41
C LYS A 24 26.93 -1.75 14.95
N THR A 25 27.47 -2.80 15.58
CA THR A 25 28.81 -2.79 16.20
C THR A 25 29.85 -3.67 15.50
N ARG A 26 29.48 -4.60 14.61
CA ARG A 26 30.43 -5.48 13.89
C ARG A 26 29.87 -6.00 12.56
N GLU A 27 30.60 -5.77 11.47
CA GLU A 27 30.41 -6.48 10.19
C GLU A 27 30.60 -7.98 10.40
N SER A 28 29.54 -8.77 10.23
CA SER A 28 29.60 -10.23 10.28
C SER A 28 28.61 -10.84 9.28
N PRO A 29 28.99 -11.93 8.59
CA PRO A 29 28.22 -12.49 7.47
C PRO A 29 26.88 -13.08 7.94
N ASP A 30 25.92 -13.02 7.02
CA ASP A 30 24.49 -13.25 7.24
C ASP A 30 24.16 -14.75 7.45
N ASN A 31 24.39 -15.26 8.66
CA ASN A 31 24.10 -16.65 9.03
C ASN A 31 22.67 -16.88 9.58
N GLN A 32 21.69 -16.04 9.21
CA GLN A 32 20.31 -16.28 9.62
C GLN A 32 19.64 -17.28 8.68
N SER A 33 19.20 -18.43 9.21
CA SER A 33 18.42 -19.40 8.43
C SER A 33 17.09 -18.77 8.01
N PRO A 34 16.77 -18.68 6.70
CA PRO A 34 15.48 -18.18 6.20
C PRO A 34 14.27 -18.94 6.77
N SER A 35 14.49 -20.18 7.22
CA SER A 35 13.48 -21.02 7.85
C SER A 35 13.02 -20.50 9.23
N ALA A 36 13.90 -19.84 9.99
CA ALA A 36 13.57 -19.28 11.30
C ALA A 36 12.62 -18.09 11.16
N ILE A 37 12.90 -17.17 10.22
CA ILE A 37 12.07 -15.98 9.93
C ILE A 37 10.67 -16.39 9.43
N LYS A 38 10.60 -17.39 8.54
CA LYS A 38 9.31 -17.95 8.07
C LYS A 38 8.47 -18.55 9.20
N ARG A 39 9.08 -19.02 10.29
CA ARG A 39 8.40 -19.66 11.42
C ARG A 39 7.75 -18.68 12.41
N ILE A 40 8.08 -17.39 12.33
CA ILE A 40 7.59 -16.31 13.22
C ILE A 40 6.84 -15.22 12.48
N SER A 41 7.10 -15.03 11.19
CA SER A 41 6.31 -14.16 10.33
C SER A 41 4.91 -14.76 10.20
N ARG A 42 3.91 -14.04 10.70
CA ARG A 42 2.49 -14.34 10.45
C ARG A 42 1.98 -13.65 9.19
N LYS A 43 2.84 -12.94 8.46
CA LYS A 43 2.49 -12.20 7.27
C LYS A 43 2.14 -13.20 6.17
N THR A 44 0.87 -13.28 5.80
CA THR A 44 0.48 -13.96 4.57
C THR A 44 1.08 -13.14 3.43
N HIS A 45 1.96 -13.75 2.63
CA HIS A 45 2.59 -13.05 1.50
C HIS A 45 1.60 -12.73 0.37
N GLN A 46 0.40 -13.29 0.43
CA GLN A 46 -0.72 -13.04 -0.46
C GLN A 46 -1.91 -12.65 0.41
N GLY A 47 -2.61 -11.58 0.03
CA GLY A 47 -3.90 -11.20 0.61
C GLY A 47 -4.98 -12.24 0.28
N PHE A 48 -6.23 -11.81 0.18
CA PHE A 48 -7.31 -12.70 -0.25
C PHE A 48 -7.22 -13.09 -1.74
N ASN A 49 -6.43 -12.34 -2.51
CA ASN A 49 -6.24 -12.53 -3.95
C ASN A 49 -7.59 -12.47 -4.69
N LEU A 50 -8.44 -11.54 -4.27
CA LEU A 50 -9.73 -11.29 -4.91
C LEU A 50 -9.54 -10.57 -6.24
N ILE A 51 -8.52 -9.71 -6.32
CA ILE A 51 -8.02 -9.14 -7.57
C ILE A 51 -6.59 -9.63 -7.80
N PRO A 52 -6.36 -10.54 -8.76
CA PRO A 52 -5.03 -11.08 -9.03
C PRO A 52 -4.02 -10.00 -9.45
N GLY A 53 -2.95 -9.83 -8.66
CA GLY A 53 -1.84 -8.93 -8.94
C GLY A 53 -0.56 -9.68 -9.36
N GLN A 54 0.13 -9.16 -10.38
CA GLN A 54 1.42 -9.69 -10.84
C GLN A 54 2.46 -8.57 -10.90
N VAL A 55 3.67 -8.84 -10.40
CA VAL A 55 4.78 -7.90 -10.52
C VAL A 55 5.17 -7.77 -11.99
N VAL A 56 5.24 -6.54 -12.47
CA VAL A 56 5.78 -6.17 -13.78
C VAL A 56 7.11 -5.47 -13.54
N GLU A 57 8.12 -5.80 -14.34
CA GLU A 57 9.41 -5.13 -14.29
C GLU A 57 9.20 -3.66 -14.67
N ASP A 58 9.39 -2.77 -13.71
CA ASP A 58 9.51 -1.33 -13.94
C ASP A 58 10.97 -0.94 -13.70
N HIS A 59 11.47 0.00 -14.48
CA HIS A 59 12.88 0.37 -14.47
C HIS A 59 13.32 0.76 -13.06
N VAL A 60 14.44 0.17 -12.60
CA VAL A 60 15.03 0.47 -11.29
C VAL A 60 15.33 1.96 -11.22
N ASN A 61 14.69 2.67 -10.29
CA ASN A 61 15.05 4.03 -10.00
C ASN A 61 16.39 4.00 -9.25
N GLU A 62 17.50 4.32 -9.95
CA GLU A 62 18.87 4.21 -9.40
C GLU A 62 19.14 5.16 -8.22
N GLU A 63 18.24 6.11 -7.95
CA GLU A 63 18.39 7.12 -6.91
C GLU A 63 17.89 6.67 -5.52
N SER A 64 17.14 5.56 -5.41
CA SER A 64 16.61 5.08 -4.13
C SER A 64 17.24 3.75 -3.70
N ASN A 65 17.48 3.57 -2.38
CA ASN A 65 17.94 2.29 -1.83
C ASN A 65 16.87 1.18 -1.87
N PHE A 66 15.64 1.53 -2.24
CA PHE A 66 14.55 0.58 -2.38
C PHE A 66 14.39 0.17 -3.84
N ARG A 67 14.08 -1.11 -4.05
CA ARG A 67 13.52 -1.52 -5.34
C ARG A 67 12.03 -1.20 -5.28
N ASP A 68 11.60 -0.29 -6.14
CA ASP A 68 10.20 -0.14 -6.45
C ASP A 68 9.77 -1.27 -7.40
N VAL A 69 8.50 -1.64 -7.32
CA VAL A 69 7.83 -2.52 -8.27
C VAL A 69 6.52 -1.92 -8.71
N CYS A 70 6.17 -2.23 -9.94
CA CYS A 70 4.83 -2.02 -10.44
C CYS A 70 4.07 -3.35 -10.35
N ILE A 71 2.91 -3.36 -9.69
CA ILE A 71 2.00 -4.51 -9.65
C ILE A 71 0.86 -4.25 -10.62
N CYS A 72 0.68 -5.16 -11.57
CA CYS A 72 -0.42 -5.16 -12.52
C CYS A 72 -1.54 -6.06 -12.00
N TYR A 73 -2.64 -5.43 -11.62
CA TYR A 73 -3.87 -6.07 -11.17
C TYR A 73 -4.79 -6.34 -12.37
N ALA A 74 -5.16 -7.60 -12.55
CA ALA A 74 -6.15 -8.03 -13.52
C ALA A 74 -7.52 -8.08 -12.84
N LEU A 75 -8.39 -7.13 -13.19
CA LEU A 75 -9.72 -7.06 -12.63
C LEU A 75 -10.57 -8.26 -13.11
N PRO A 76 -11.33 -8.93 -12.22
CA PRO A 76 -12.09 -10.15 -12.55
C PRO A 76 -13.38 -9.89 -13.35
N VAL A 77 -13.40 -8.88 -14.22
CA VAL A 77 -14.55 -8.50 -15.05
C VAL A 77 -14.10 -8.30 -16.49
N ASP A 78 -14.76 -8.96 -17.45
CA ASP A 78 -14.39 -8.88 -18.86
C ASP A 78 -14.46 -7.45 -19.40
N GLY A 79 -13.46 -7.07 -20.19
CA GLY A 79 -13.38 -5.76 -20.83
C GLY A 79 -12.95 -4.60 -19.92
N THR A 80 -12.67 -4.87 -18.63
CA THR A 80 -12.13 -3.84 -17.73
C THR A 80 -10.61 -3.66 -17.92
N PRO A 81 -10.09 -2.44 -17.70
CA PRO A 81 -8.66 -2.18 -17.80
C PRO A 81 -7.89 -2.90 -16.68
N LYS A 82 -6.61 -3.19 -16.93
CA LYS A 82 -5.68 -3.59 -15.86
C LYS A 82 -5.27 -2.35 -15.07
N ILE A 83 -5.02 -2.53 -13.78
CA ILE A 83 -4.59 -1.44 -12.88
C ILE A 83 -3.14 -1.64 -12.50
N LEU A 84 -2.32 -0.61 -12.71
CA LEU A 84 -0.91 -0.58 -12.32
C LEU A 84 -0.74 0.14 -10.99
N VAL A 85 -0.18 -0.51 -9.98
CA VAL A 85 0.09 0.10 -8.68
C VAL A 85 1.59 0.08 -8.42
N LYS A 86 2.17 1.26 -8.21
CA LYS A 86 3.58 1.39 -7.80
C LYS A 86 3.69 1.26 -6.29
N GLN A 87 4.59 0.39 -5.85
CA GLN A 87 4.86 0.17 -4.43
C GLN A 87 6.30 -0.30 -4.20
N ARG A 88 6.75 -0.25 -2.94
CA ARG A 88 8.07 -0.76 -2.56
C ARG A 88 8.07 -2.29 -2.53
N VAL A 89 9.16 -2.92 -2.98
CA VAL A 89 9.37 -4.38 -2.89
C VAL A 89 9.59 -4.82 -1.45
N ASN A 90 10.35 -4.03 -0.71
CA ASN A 90 10.75 -4.37 0.65
C ASN A 90 9.73 -3.81 1.63
N ASN A 91 9.17 -4.70 2.45
CA ASN A 91 8.33 -4.35 3.61
C ASN A 91 9.14 -3.71 4.76
N GLY A 92 10.24 -3.03 4.44
CA GLY A 92 11.15 -2.40 5.38
C GLY A 92 11.03 -0.89 5.31
N VAL A 93 11.27 -0.25 6.43
CA VAL A 93 11.41 1.20 6.56
C VAL A 93 12.89 1.56 6.64
N ASP A 94 13.29 2.67 6.04
CA ASP A 94 14.63 3.23 6.20
C ASP A 94 14.66 4.42 7.16
N LEU A 95 15.86 4.97 7.40
CA LEU A 95 16.01 6.13 8.28
C LEU A 95 15.29 7.38 7.75
N SER A 96 15.19 7.54 6.43
CA SER A 96 14.50 8.68 5.82
C SER A 96 12.99 8.59 6.03
N ASP A 97 12.42 7.38 6.04
CA ASP A 97 11.01 7.16 6.38
C ASP A 97 10.72 7.55 7.84
N PHE A 98 11.67 7.34 8.76
CA PHE A 98 11.53 7.83 10.14
C PHE A 98 11.62 9.36 10.23
N GLU A 99 12.49 9.98 9.43
CA GLU A 99 12.55 11.45 9.37
C GLU A 99 11.25 12.05 8.84
N VAL A 100 10.63 11.44 7.84
CA VAL A 100 9.30 11.82 7.34
C VAL A 100 8.24 11.60 8.41
N SER A 101 8.24 10.43 9.04
CA SER A 101 7.31 10.09 10.13
C SER A 101 7.36 11.11 11.27
N ASP A 102 8.56 11.47 11.75
CA ASP A 102 8.75 12.47 12.79
C ASP A 102 8.37 13.88 12.32
N ARG A 103 8.70 14.24 11.06
CA ARG A 103 8.42 15.58 10.51
C ARG A 103 6.93 15.84 10.33
N TYR A 104 6.20 14.85 9.84
CA TYR A 104 4.79 14.98 9.49
C TYR A 104 3.85 14.33 10.52
N ASN A 105 4.40 13.77 11.61
CA ASN A 105 3.65 13.07 12.66
C ASN A 105 2.71 11.98 12.10
N VAL A 106 3.22 11.18 11.17
CA VAL A 106 2.49 10.09 10.51
C VAL A 106 3.23 8.78 10.68
N ASP A 107 2.53 7.67 10.64
CA ASP A 107 3.19 6.38 10.57
C ASP A 107 3.65 6.03 9.14
N ASN A 108 4.42 4.95 9.03
CA ASN A 108 4.89 4.43 7.75
C ASN A 108 4.10 3.20 7.31
N THR A 109 2.94 2.94 7.91
CA THR A 109 2.18 1.71 7.70
C THR A 109 1.74 1.58 6.24
N GLY A 110 1.31 2.69 5.62
CA GLY A 110 0.96 2.77 4.20
C GLY A 110 2.12 2.49 3.23
N LEU A 111 3.37 2.59 3.68
CA LEU A 111 4.58 2.33 2.87
C LEU A 111 5.07 0.87 2.97
N VAL A 112 4.58 0.11 3.96
CA VAL A 112 5.14 -1.21 4.27
C VAL A 112 4.57 -2.29 3.34
N CYS A 113 3.28 -2.26 3.05
CA CYS A 113 2.64 -3.17 2.10
C CYS A 113 1.20 -2.76 1.87
N GLN A 114 0.62 -3.24 0.77
CA GLN A 114 -0.83 -3.24 0.62
C GLN A 114 -1.47 -4.20 1.63
N TRP A 115 -2.41 -3.70 2.43
CA TRP A 115 -3.11 -4.47 3.44
C TRP A 115 -4.17 -5.40 2.80
N PRO A 116 -4.46 -6.59 3.37
CA PRO A 116 -5.49 -7.48 2.81
C PRO A 116 -6.90 -6.86 2.78
N SER A 117 -7.20 -5.94 3.70
CA SER A 117 -8.43 -5.16 3.72
C SER A 117 -8.63 -4.33 2.45
N GLU A 118 -7.52 -3.86 1.86
CA GLU A 118 -7.53 -3.04 0.65
C GLU A 118 -7.93 -3.85 -0.58
N ASP A 119 -7.45 -5.10 -0.69
CA ASP A 119 -7.90 -6.05 -1.73
C ASP A 119 -9.41 -6.33 -1.60
N VAL A 120 -9.91 -6.45 -0.36
CA VAL A 120 -11.35 -6.63 -0.10
C VAL A 120 -12.15 -5.38 -0.46
N LEU A 121 -11.67 -4.19 -0.10
CA LEU A 121 -12.34 -2.93 -0.43
C LEU A 121 -12.39 -2.73 -1.95
N ALA A 122 -11.28 -2.94 -2.64
CA ALA A 122 -11.20 -2.82 -4.10
C ALA A 122 -12.18 -3.79 -4.79
N TYR A 123 -12.21 -5.05 -4.35
CA TYR A 123 -13.16 -6.05 -4.86
C TYR A 123 -14.62 -5.67 -4.56
N PHE A 124 -14.91 -5.16 -3.36
CA PHE A 124 -16.24 -4.70 -3.00
C PHE A 124 -16.70 -3.56 -3.89
N CYS A 125 -15.85 -2.56 -4.13
CA CYS A 125 -16.15 -1.41 -4.96
C CYS A 125 -16.40 -1.81 -6.42
N LEU A 126 -15.57 -2.71 -6.96
CA LEU A 126 -15.77 -3.29 -8.29
C LEU A 126 -17.12 -4.01 -8.40
N SER A 127 -17.49 -4.78 -7.37
CA SER A 127 -18.74 -5.56 -7.35
C SER A 127 -19.99 -4.69 -7.19
N HIS A 128 -19.84 -3.44 -6.79
CA HIS A 128 -20.94 -2.48 -6.56
C HIS A 128 -20.73 -1.18 -7.34
N ALA A 129 -20.20 -1.28 -8.57
CA ALA A 129 -19.80 -0.14 -9.39
C ALA A 129 -20.89 0.96 -9.51
N ASP A 130 -22.16 0.58 -9.61
CA ASP A 130 -23.29 1.50 -9.71
C ASP A 130 -23.41 2.48 -8.52
N MET A 131 -22.89 2.13 -7.33
CA MET A 131 -22.89 3.02 -6.17
C MET A 131 -22.05 4.28 -6.38
N PHE A 132 -21.04 4.20 -7.25
CA PHE A 132 -20.05 5.27 -7.46
C PHE A 132 -20.29 6.05 -8.75
N ARG A 133 -21.20 5.57 -9.62
CA ARG A 133 -21.47 6.18 -10.91
C ARG A 133 -21.90 7.64 -10.77
N SER A 134 -21.22 8.53 -11.48
CA SER A 134 -21.45 9.99 -11.43
C SER A 134 -21.35 10.59 -10.02
N LYS A 135 -20.62 9.95 -9.08
CA LYS A 135 -20.38 10.44 -7.73
C LYS A 135 -18.99 11.04 -7.59
N ARG A 136 -18.84 11.95 -6.63
CA ARG A 136 -17.55 12.39 -6.11
C ARG A 136 -17.18 11.49 -4.94
N VAL A 137 -16.09 10.75 -5.08
CA VAL A 137 -15.64 9.74 -4.13
C VAL A 137 -14.33 10.21 -3.51
N ILE A 138 -14.18 10.03 -2.21
CA ILE A 138 -12.88 10.12 -1.54
C ILE A 138 -12.55 8.80 -0.88
N GLU A 139 -11.38 8.27 -1.21
CA GLU A 139 -10.72 7.26 -0.42
C GLU A 139 -9.81 7.95 0.57
N LEU A 140 -10.04 7.67 1.84
CA LEU A 140 -9.21 8.15 2.91
C LEU A 140 -8.10 7.07 3.15
N GLY A 141 -6.93 7.42 3.70
CA GLY A 141 -5.98 6.46 4.31
C GLY A 141 -5.63 5.28 3.41
N SER A 142 -5.40 5.57 2.14
CA SER A 142 -5.49 4.58 1.06
C SER A 142 -4.31 3.61 1.00
N GLY A 143 -3.20 3.91 1.69
CA GLY A 143 -1.92 3.29 1.37
C GLY A 143 -1.64 3.48 -0.12
N TYR A 144 -1.30 2.40 -0.84
CA TYR A 144 -1.07 2.45 -2.28
C TYR A 144 -2.31 2.70 -3.17
N GLY A 145 -3.52 2.76 -2.58
CA GLY A 145 -4.73 3.26 -3.24
C GLY A 145 -5.35 2.36 -4.30
N LEU A 146 -5.30 1.04 -4.12
CA LEU A 146 -5.85 0.10 -5.09
C LEU A 146 -7.37 0.31 -5.26
N ALA A 147 -8.13 0.47 -4.18
CA ALA A 147 -9.58 0.62 -4.28
C ALA A 147 -9.98 1.92 -4.98
N GLY A 148 -9.35 3.05 -4.65
CA GLY A 148 -9.54 4.32 -5.36
C GLY A 148 -9.25 4.21 -6.86
N LEU A 149 -8.15 3.56 -7.24
CA LEU A 149 -7.80 3.32 -8.65
C LEU A 149 -8.84 2.44 -9.37
N VAL A 150 -9.33 1.39 -8.69
CA VAL A 150 -10.39 0.52 -9.22
C VAL A 150 -11.69 1.28 -9.41
N ILE A 151 -12.11 2.08 -8.43
CA ILE A 151 -13.30 2.93 -8.53
C ILE A 151 -13.16 3.86 -9.75
N ALA A 152 -12.03 4.53 -9.87
CA ALA A 152 -11.79 5.48 -10.94
C ALA A 152 -11.89 4.86 -12.34
N ALA A 153 -11.37 3.64 -12.49
CA ALA A 153 -11.28 2.95 -13.77
C ALA A 153 -12.55 2.19 -14.18
N THR A 154 -13.44 1.85 -13.25
CA THR A 154 -14.53 0.90 -13.52
C THR A 154 -15.94 1.41 -13.28
N THR A 155 -16.12 2.59 -12.67
CA THR A 155 -17.43 3.01 -12.16
C THR A 155 -18.04 4.22 -12.85
N GLU A 156 -17.29 4.90 -13.73
CA GLU A 156 -17.69 6.20 -14.30
C GLU A 156 -18.05 7.24 -13.21
N ALA A 157 -17.29 7.23 -12.11
CA ALA A 157 -17.36 8.27 -11.09
C ALA A 157 -17.07 9.66 -11.71
N LEU A 158 -17.65 10.70 -11.12
CA LEU A 158 -17.37 12.08 -11.55
C LEU A 158 -15.96 12.50 -11.17
N GLU A 159 -15.56 12.15 -9.94
CA GLU A 159 -14.25 12.44 -9.38
C GLU A 159 -13.91 11.37 -8.35
N VAL A 160 -12.64 10.97 -8.30
CA VAL A 160 -12.07 10.13 -7.25
C VAL A 160 -10.85 10.85 -6.69
N VAL A 161 -10.89 11.12 -5.39
CA VAL A 161 -9.75 11.62 -4.63
C VAL A 161 -9.21 10.48 -3.79
N ILE A 162 -7.94 10.14 -3.96
CA ILE A 162 -7.24 9.12 -3.19
C ILE A 162 -6.34 9.85 -2.21
N SER A 163 -6.44 9.57 -0.92
CA SER A 163 -5.72 10.34 0.10
C SER A 163 -5.03 9.47 1.12
N ASP A 164 -3.91 9.97 1.62
CA ASP A 164 -3.15 9.36 2.72
C ASP A 164 -2.50 10.47 3.56
N GLY A 165 -2.20 10.19 4.82
CA GLY A 165 -1.50 11.14 5.68
C GLY A 165 -0.01 11.24 5.33
N ASN A 166 0.58 10.16 4.81
CA ASN A 166 2.01 10.12 4.53
C ASN A 166 2.30 10.67 3.12
N PRO A 167 3.03 11.80 2.98
CA PRO A 167 3.27 12.43 1.68
C PRO A 167 4.09 11.55 0.73
N VAL A 168 4.89 10.61 1.24
CA VAL A 168 5.61 9.64 0.41
C VAL A 168 4.65 8.63 -0.19
N VAL A 169 3.63 8.19 0.56
CA VAL A 169 2.56 7.32 0.04
C VAL A 169 1.80 8.04 -1.07
N VAL A 170 1.46 9.32 -0.83
CA VAL A 170 0.78 10.17 -1.80
C VAL A 170 1.53 10.28 -3.13
N ASP A 171 2.86 10.33 -3.10
CA ASP A 171 3.72 10.30 -4.30
C ASP A 171 3.64 8.96 -5.04
N TYR A 172 3.65 7.82 -4.34
CA TYR A 172 3.41 6.51 -4.96
C TYR A 172 2.02 6.40 -5.61
N ILE A 173 0.98 6.96 -4.96
CA ILE A 173 -0.37 7.03 -5.53
C ILE A 173 -0.33 7.88 -6.80
N GLN A 174 0.34 9.03 -6.80
CA GLN A 174 0.44 9.88 -7.99
C GLN A 174 1.07 9.13 -9.17
N HIS A 175 2.17 8.43 -8.93
CA HIS A 175 2.79 7.60 -9.97
C HIS A 175 1.87 6.50 -10.50
N SER A 176 1.03 5.93 -9.63
CA SER A 176 0.02 4.95 -10.02
C SER A 176 -1.10 5.60 -10.83
N ILE A 177 -1.57 6.80 -10.46
CA ILE A 177 -2.54 7.57 -11.24
C ILE A 177 -1.98 7.83 -12.65
N ASP A 178 -0.75 8.31 -12.76
CA ASP A 178 -0.12 8.64 -14.04
C ASP A 178 -0.03 7.40 -14.95
N ALA A 179 0.36 6.25 -14.37
CA ALA A 179 0.47 4.97 -15.07
C ALA A 179 -0.88 4.43 -15.58
N ASN A 180 -2.00 4.84 -15.00
CA ASN A 180 -3.36 4.39 -15.37
C ASN A 180 -4.20 5.49 -16.01
N SER A 181 -3.63 6.63 -16.39
CA SER A 181 -4.35 7.79 -16.92
C SER A 181 -5.33 7.47 -18.06
N THR A 182 -5.01 6.48 -18.91
CA THR A 182 -5.88 6.04 -20.01
C THR A 182 -7.02 5.11 -19.59
N ALA A 183 -6.94 4.50 -18.40
CA ALA A 183 -7.94 3.58 -17.86
C ALA A 183 -9.14 4.30 -17.22
N PHE A 184 -8.99 5.58 -16.86
CA PHE A 184 -10.01 6.31 -16.08
C PHE A 184 -11.15 6.91 -16.93
N GLY A 185 -11.05 6.86 -18.26
CA GLY A 185 -12.05 7.46 -19.14
C GLY A 185 -12.25 8.94 -18.85
N ASN A 186 -13.47 9.33 -18.45
CA ASN A 186 -13.80 10.72 -18.10
C ASN A 186 -13.70 11.02 -16.59
N THR A 187 -13.39 10.01 -15.76
CA THR A 187 -13.29 10.19 -14.31
C THR A 187 -12.10 11.08 -13.99
N LYS A 188 -12.31 12.13 -13.20
CA LYS A 188 -11.22 12.97 -12.68
C LYS A 188 -10.57 12.25 -11.50
N VAL A 189 -9.27 12.02 -11.56
CA VAL A 189 -8.53 11.35 -10.47
C VAL A 189 -7.47 12.28 -9.92
N LYS A 190 -7.39 12.37 -8.59
CA LYS A 190 -6.40 13.20 -7.88
C LYS A 190 -5.91 12.45 -6.65
N THR A 191 -4.68 12.73 -6.27
CA THR A 191 -4.15 12.36 -4.95
C THR A 191 -4.08 13.58 -4.04
N VAL A 192 -4.16 13.39 -2.73
CA VAL A 192 -3.97 14.47 -1.75
C VAL A 192 -3.41 13.96 -0.43
N THR A 193 -2.50 14.75 0.17
CA THR A 193 -2.09 14.53 1.56
C THR A 193 -3.17 15.03 2.50
N LEU A 194 -3.71 14.16 3.34
CA LEU A 194 -4.79 14.47 4.27
C LEU A 194 -4.49 13.89 5.65
N HIS A 195 -4.15 14.78 6.59
CA HIS A 195 -4.01 14.46 8.00
C HIS A 195 -5.37 14.52 8.71
N TRP A 196 -5.63 13.55 9.60
CA TRP A 196 -6.94 13.46 10.28
C TRP A 196 -7.12 14.50 11.39
N ASP A 197 -6.00 14.95 11.95
CA ASP A 197 -5.92 15.88 13.07
C ASP A 197 -5.74 17.34 12.64
N GLU A 198 -5.65 17.61 11.32
CA GLU A 198 -5.50 18.95 10.78
C GLU A 198 -6.83 19.52 10.26
N GLU A 199 -7.10 20.78 10.58
CA GLU A 199 -8.15 21.54 9.88
C GLU A 199 -7.72 21.76 8.43
N VAL A 200 -8.45 21.14 7.51
CA VAL A 200 -8.18 21.28 6.07
C VAL A 200 -8.43 22.73 5.65
N THR A 201 -7.38 23.39 5.15
CA THR A 201 -7.42 24.81 4.75
C THR A 201 -8.19 25.06 3.44
N TYR A 202 -8.54 24.00 2.70
CA TYR A 202 -9.41 24.04 1.53
C TYR A 202 -10.74 23.35 1.85
N ASN A 203 -11.85 23.93 1.40
CA ASN A 203 -13.19 23.49 1.76
C ASN A 203 -13.58 22.18 1.03
N ILE A 204 -13.22 21.04 1.62
CA ILE A 204 -13.71 19.70 1.23
C ILE A 204 -15.02 19.32 1.94
N SER A 205 -15.54 20.19 2.80
CA SER A 205 -16.76 19.89 3.53
C SER A 205 -17.95 19.82 2.57
N ASN A 206 -18.71 18.73 2.62
CA ASN A 206 -19.86 18.45 1.76
C ASN A 206 -19.53 18.36 0.24
N THR A 207 -18.28 18.05 -0.12
CA THR A 207 -17.88 17.88 -1.52
C THR A 207 -17.91 16.44 -2.01
N PHE A 208 -18.03 15.44 -1.13
CA PHE A 208 -18.02 14.04 -1.53
C PHE A 208 -19.38 13.39 -1.26
N ASP A 209 -19.83 12.58 -2.21
CA ASP A 209 -21.06 11.80 -2.11
C ASP A 209 -20.82 10.45 -1.43
N VAL A 210 -19.60 9.91 -1.56
CA VAL A 210 -19.19 8.62 -1.00
C VAL A 210 -17.79 8.75 -0.40
N ILE A 211 -17.62 8.17 0.79
CA ILE A 211 -16.33 8.05 1.48
C ILE A 211 -16.04 6.56 1.61
N VAL A 212 -14.85 6.13 1.19
CA VAL A 212 -14.36 4.75 1.36
C VAL A 212 -13.06 4.73 2.15
N ALA A 213 -12.82 3.61 2.81
CA ALA A 213 -11.85 3.48 3.88
C ALA A 213 -11.65 1.99 4.23
N SER A 214 -10.40 1.51 4.32
CA SER A 214 -10.09 0.17 4.83
C SER A 214 -8.95 0.19 5.87
N ASP A 215 -9.13 -0.53 6.99
CA ASP A 215 -8.13 -0.79 8.06
C ASP A 215 -7.31 0.43 8.53
N TRP A 216 -7.98 1.29 9.30
CA TRP A 216 -7.55 2.61 9.78
C TRP A 216 -6.86 2.57 11.14
#